data_AF-A0A2V5MJ53-F1
#
_entry.id   AF-A0A2V5MJ53-F1
#
_cell.length_a   1.000
_cell.length_b   1.000
_cell.length_c   1.000
_cell.angle_alpha   90.00
_cell.angle_beta   90.00
_cell.angle_gamma   90.00
#
_symmetry.space_group_name_H-M   'P 1'
#
loop_
_entity.id
_entity.type
_entity.pdbx_description
1 polymer ?
#
loop_
_entity_poly.entity_id
_entity_poly.type
_entity_poly.pdbx_seq_one_letter_code
_entity_poly.pdbx_strand_id
1 'polypeptide(L)'
;MQRANIAVFCEQNQVALENKNNPIIAGWMHGDEPDNAQLLGKGKGYGPPIPPATILRAYQRLHSAEPSRPVMLNLGLGVAWDGWHGRGVRSNHPAEYPEYLKGCDIVSFDIYPVVHDSPEVAGKLEFVARGVERLAGWTRGQKPVWTCIECTHIGNPDARATPQQVRSEVWMALIRGACGLIYFVHQFKPSFREAALLDDPEMLAAVTDLNRQIRELAPALNSPTIENRLTVQSSDSPARVAALVKRCGDTVYLFAV
;
A
#
# COMPACT_ATOMS: atom_id res chain seq x y z
N MET A 1 8.15 -16.74 11.62
CA MET A 1 7.73 -16.83 10.21
C MET A 1 7.75 -18.25 9.66
N GLN A 2 8.89 -18.96 9.60
CA GLN A 2 8.95 -20.35 9.05
C GLN A 2 7.97 -21.32 9.69
N ARG A 3 7.95 -21.42 11.04
CA ARG A 3 6.99 -22.28 11.76
C ARG A 3 5.53 -21.97 11.47
N ALA A 4 5.22 -20.72 11.13
CA ALA A 4 3.88 -20.24 10.82
C ALA A 4 3.59 -20.23 9.29
N ASN A 5 4.54 -20.66 8.46
CA ASN A 5 4.47 -20.60 6.99
C ASN A 5 4.07 -19.21 6.46
N ILE A 6 4.59 -18.15 7.08
CA ILE A 6 4.33 -16.76 6.67
C ILE A 6 5.41 -16.35 5.66
N ALA A 7 4.98 -16.03 4.45
CA ALA A 7 5.81 -15.47 3.41
C ALA A 7 6.29 -14.06 3.79
N VAL A 8 7.51 -13.69 3.39
CA VAL A 8 8.14 -12.41 3.72
C VAL A 8 8.72 -11.73 2.49
N PHE A 9 8.58 -10.41 2.46
CA PHE A 9 9.48 -9.53 1.74
C PHE A 9 10.51 -9.02 2.75
N CYS A 10 11.79 -9.16 2.44
CA CYS A 10 12.86 -8.75 3.35
C CYS A 10 13.97 -8.02 2.62
N GLU A 11 14.82 -7.32 3.37
CA GLU A 11 16.04 -6.74 2.82
C GLU A 11 16.93 -7.85 2.22
N GLN A 12 17.47 -7.60 1.03
CA GLN A 12 18.42 -8.49 0.38
C GLN A 12 19.84 -8.30 0.96
N ASN A 13 20.00 -8.60 2.24
CA ASN A 13 21.29 -8.61 2.91
C ASN A 13 21.99 -9.98 2.79
N GLN A 14 23.20 -10.08 3.35
CA GLN A 14 24.01 -11.31 3.27
C GLN A 14 23.27 -12.54 3.81
N VAL A 15 22.63 -12.43 4.98
CA VAL A 15 21.89 -13.54 5.60
C VAL A 15 20.75 -14.00 4.70
N ALA A 16 20.00 -13.07 4.11
CA ALA A 16 18.89 -13.40 3.24
C ALA A 16 19.34 -14.05 1.92
N LEU A 17 20.48 -13.61 1.35
CA LEU A 17 21.08 -14.19 0.15
C LEU A 17 21.65 -15.60 0.38
N GLU A 18 22.31 -15.83 1.52
CA GLU A 18 22.77 -17.16 1.94
C GLU A 18 21.59 -18.14 2.12
N ASN A 19 20.42 -17.61 2.47
CA ASN A 19 19.18 -18.37 2.67
C ASN A 19 18.17 -18.19 1.53
N LYS A 20 18.58 -17.74 0.34
CA LYS A 20 17.66 -17.39 -0.76
C LYS A 20 16.78 -18.56 -1.25
N ASN A 21 17.15 -19.80 -0.96
CA ASN A 21 16.33 -20.98 -1.32
C ASN A 21 15.22 -21.27 -0.30
N ASN A 22 15.13 -20.50 0.78
CA ASN A 22 14.10 -20.64 1.79
C ASN A 22 12.73 -20.28 1.18
N PRO A 23 11.74 -21.20 1.18
CA PRO A 23 10.48 -21.01 0.46
C PRO A 23 9.61 -19.89 1.03
N ILE A 24 9.87 -19.42 2.26
CA ILE A 24 9.12 -18.30 2.82
C ILE A 24 9.60 -16.94 2.29
N ILE A 25 10.77 -16.84 1.67
CA ILE A 25 11.20 -15.58 1.04
C ILE A 25 10.42 -15.44 -0.26
N ALA A 26 9.47 -14.51 -0.29
CA ALA A 26 8.61 -14.25 -1.45
C ALA A 26 9.13 -13.12 -2.33
N GLY A 27 9.95 -12.23 -1.78
CA GLY A 27 10.49 -11.08 -2.51
C GLY A 27 11.48 -10.26 -1.70
N TRP A 28 12.00 -9.22 -2.34
CA TRP A 28 13.00 -8.32 -1.78
C TRP A 28 12.38 -6.95 -1.50
N MET A 29 12.65 -6.38 -0.34
CA MET A 29 12.37 -4.97 -0.05
C MET A 29 13.43 -4.11 -0.71
N HIS A 30 13.03 -3.11 -1.49
CA HIS A 30 13.95 -2.12 -2.04
C HIS A 30 14.48 -1.19 -0.94
N GLY A 31 13.56 -0.69 -0.13
CA GLY A 31 13.73 0.36 0.86
C GLY A 31 12.35 0.95 1.18
N ASP A 32 12.24 1.60 2.33
CA ASP A 32 10.98 2.16 2.80
C ASP A 32 10.94 3.68 2.61
N GLU A 33 9.86 4.16 2.00
CA GLU A 33 9.55 5.56 1.68
C GLU A 33 10.74 6.43 1.20
N PRO A 34 11.51 6.00 0.19
CA PRO A 34 12.67 6.79 -0.26
C PRO A 34 12.29 8.12 -0.94
N ASP A 35 11.02 8.31 -1.28
CA ASP A 35 10.46 9.56 -1.82
C ASP A 35 10.18 10.61 -0.74
N ASN A 36 10.26 10.25 0.55
CA ASN A 36 10.30 11.19 1.66
C ASN A 36 11.70 11.81 1.81
N ALA A 37 11.76 12.98 2.45
CA ALA A 37 12.99 13.65 2.84
C ALA A 37 13.81 12.74 3.77
N GLN A 38 15.12 12.64 3.53
CA GLN A 38 15.98 11.67 4.21
C GLN A 38 16.77 12.31 5.36
N LEU A 39 16.93 11.60 6.47
CA LEU A 39 17.72 12.08 7.61
C LEU A 39 19.21 12.26 7.21
N LEU A 40 19.78 13.44 7.48
CA LEU A 40 21.20 13.73 7.20
C LEU A 40 22.15 13.28 8.32
N GLY A 41 21.62 12.59 9.32
CA GLY A 41 22.31 12.20 10.55
C GLY A 41 21.96 13.08 11.75
N LYS A 42 22.49 12.70 12.92
CA LYS A 42 22.11 13.28 14.21
C LYS A 42 22.32 14.80 14.23
N GLY A 43 21.22 15.54 14.46
CA GLY A 43 21.22 17.00 14.58
C GLY A 43 21.33 17.78 13.26
N LYS A 44 21.36 17.11 12.10
CA LYS A 44 21.52 17.75 10.79
C LYS A 44 20.21 17.95 10.02
N GLY A 45 19.08 17.56 10.60
CA GLY A 45 17.76 17.65 9.98
C GLY A 45 17.60 16.69 8.80
N TYR A 46 16.78 17.10 7.84
CA TYR A 46 16.40 16.31 6.67
C TYR A 46 16.92 16.94 5.38
N GLY A 47 17.39 16.08 4.48
CA GLY A 47 17.81 16.41 3.13
C GLY A 47 16.69 16.14 2.11
N PRO A 48 17.01 16.21 0.81
CA PRO A 48 16.04 15.84 -0.23
C PRO A 48 15.72 14.33 -0.19
N PRO A 49 14.62 13.92 -0.84
CA PRO A 49 14.36 12.51 -1.14
C PRO A 49 15.49 11.83 -1.92
N ILE A 50 15.53 10.49 -1.88
CA ILE A 50 16.48 9.73 -2.69
C ILE A 50 16.11 9.86 -4.17
N PRO A 51 17.01 10.35 -5.04
CA PRO A 51 16.66 10.57 -6.45
C PRO A 51 16.20 9.28 -7.16
N PRO A 52 15.20 9.34 -8.08
CA PRO A 52 14.72 8.17 -8.81
C PRO A 52 15.81 7.37 -9.53
N ALA A 53 16.82 8.04 -10.08
CA ALA A 53 17.95 7.37 -10.73
C ALA A 53 18.76 6.49 -9.76
N THR A 54 18.84 6.87 -8.48
CA THR A 54 19.47 6.05 -7.44
C THR A 54 18.60 4.84 -7.10
N ILE A 55 17.27 5.01 -7.05
CA ILE A 55 16.31 3.92 -6.84
C ILE A 55 16.39 2.90 -7.98
N LEU A 56 16.44 3.34 -9.23
CA LEU A 56 16.63 2.47 -10.39
C LEU A 56 17.95 1.69 -10.32
N ARG A 57 19.07 2.35 -10.01
CA ARG A 57 20.37 1.65 -9.87
C ARG A 57 20.36 0.61 -8.74
N ALA A 58 19.76 0.95 -7.61
CA ALA A 58 19.62 0.03 -6.49
C ALA A 58 18.76 -1.19 -6.87
N TYR A 59 17.65 -0.97 -7.59
CA TYR A 59 16.80 -2.04 -8.11
C TYR A 59 17.57 -2.96 -9.07
N GLN A 60 18.31 -2.39 -10.03
CA GLN A 60 19.12 -3.19 -10.97
C GLN A 60 20.14 -4.08 -10.24
N ARG A 61 20.74 -3.57 -9.15
CA ARG A 61 21.63 -4.37 -8.30
C ARG A 61 20.89 -5.51 -7.59
N LEU A 62 19.76 -5.21 -6.95
CA LEU A 62 18.94 -6.22 -6.25
C LEU A 62 18.48 -7.33 -7.20
N HIS A 63 17.97 -6.92 -8.37
CA HIS A 63 17.49 -7.83 -9.39
C HIS A 63 18.63 -8.67 -9.99
N SER A 64 19.81 -8.08 -10.23
CA SER A 64 20.97 -8.82 -10.75
C SER A 64 21.51 -9.86 -9.76
N ALA A 65 21.46 -9.57 -8.46
CA ALA A 65 21.94 -10.48 -7.42
C ALA A 65 21.03 -11.70 -7.24
N GLU A 66 19.71 -11.53 -7.41
CA GLU A 66 18.75 -12.63 -7.29
C GLU A 66 17.47 -12.33 -8.11
N PRO A 67 17.43 -12.72 -9.40
CA PRO A 67 16.36 -12.30 -10.31
C PRO A 67 15.09 -13.15 -10.22
N SER A 68 15.07 -14.25 -9.43
CA SER A 68 13.92 -15.16 -9.39
C SER A 68 12.74 -14.63 -8.60
N ARG A 69 12.91 -13.52 -7.87
CA ARG A 69 11.90 -12.93 -6.99
C ARG A 69 11.70 -11.44 -7.24
N PRO A 70 10.47 -10.94 -7.04
CA PRO A 70 10.16 -9.53 -7.23
C PRO A 70 10.82 -8.65 -6.16
N VAL A 71 11.14 -7.42 -6.55
CA VAL A 71 11.54 -6.32 -5.68
C VAL A 71 10.33 -5.39 -5.44
N MET A 72 9.91 -5.24 -4.18
CA MET A 72 8.85 -4.31 -3.78
C MET A 72 9.44 -2.98 -3.32
N LEU A 73 8.89 -1.88 -3.83
CA LEU A 73 9.20 -0.52 -3.39
C LEU A 73 7.99 0.08 -2.67
N ASN A 74 8.15 0.43 -1.39
CA ASN A 74 7.13 1.18 -0.65
C ASN A 74 7.45 2.67 -0.69
N LEU A 75 6.53 3.47 -1.19
CA LEU A 75 6.61 4.94 -1.26
C LEU A 75 5.77 5.56 -0.13
N GLY A 76 6.02 6.82 0.21
CA GLY A 76 5.26 7.51 1.25
C GLY A 76 3.95 8.13 0.76
N LEU A 77 3.22 8.72 1.70
CA LEU A 77 1.88 9.28 1.48
C LEU A 77 1.78 10.42 0.43
N GLY A 78 2.91 10.94 -0.04
CA GLY A 78 2.95 11.87 -1.17
C GLY A 78 2.38 11.30 -2.47
N VAL A 79 2.29 9.97 -2.58
CA VAL A 79 1.60 9.28 -3.68
C VAL A 79 0.12 9.69 -3.72
N ALA A 80 -0.55 9.65 -2.57
CA ALA A 80 -1.97 9.95 -2.45
C ALA A 80 -2.27 11.44 -2.24
N TRP A 81 -1.37 12.19 -1.60
CA TRP A 81 -1.58 13.59 -1.24
C TRP A 81 -0.41 14.48 -1.65
N ASP A 82 -0.64 15.34 -2.66
CA ASP A 82 0.39 16.23 -3.20
C ASP A 82 0.89 17.26 -2.15
N GLY A 83 0.06 17.59 -1.15
CA GLY A 83 0.38 18.50 -0.05
C GLY A 83 1.31 17.91 1.01
N TRP A 84 1.76 16.66 0.85
CA TRP A 84 2.63 16.02 1.82
C TRP A 84 4.01 16.70 1.92
N HIS A 85 4.20 17.47 2.99
CA HIS A 85 5.42 18.21 3.28
C HIS A 85 6.62 17.33 3.59
N GLY A 86 6.40 16.05 3.97
CA GLY A 86 7.48 15.10 4.27
C GLY A 86 8.35 14.74 3.07
N ARG A 87 7.98 15.15 1.84
CA ARG A 87 8.86 15.09 0.66
C ARG A 87 9.83 16.28 0.57
N GLY A 88 9.80 17.21 1.51
CA GLY A 88 10.67 18.37 1.58
C GLY A 88 10.57 19.22 0.32
N VAL A 89 11.71 19.50 -0.32
CA VAL A 89 11.79 20.28 -1.57
C VAL A 89 11.06 19.66 -2.77
N ARG A 90 10.61 18.40 -2.66
CA ARG A 90 9.83 17.69 -3.68
C ARG A 90 8.33 17.56 -3.35
N SER A 91 7.85 18.23 -2.29
CA SER A 91 6.42 18.37 -2.03
C SER A 91 5.69 18.92 -3.26
N ASN A 92 4.48 18.43 -3.56
CA ASN A 92 3.71 18.82 -4.75
C ASN A 92 4.43 18.58 -6.10
N HIS A 93 5.27 17.56 -6.19
CA HIS A 93 5.86 17.10 -7.46
C HIS A 93 5.44 15.66 -7.78
N PRO A 94 4.17 15.38 -8.10
CA PRO A 94 3.73 14.01 -8.41
C PRO A 94 4.25 13.49 -9.76
N ALA A 95 4.61 14.39 -10.68
CA ALA A 95 5.10 14.02 -12.02
C ALA A 95 6.40 13.20 -12.03
N GLU A 96 7.13 13.12 -10.90
CA GLU A 96 8.34 12.31 -10.79
C GLU A 96 8.10 10.85 -10.40
N TYR A 97 6.91 10.51 -9.88
CA TYR A 97 6.61 9.15 -9.47
C TYR A 97 6.83 8.10 -10.58
N PRO A 98 6.45 8.34 -11.86
CA PRO A 98 6.80 7.43 -12.96
C PRO A 98 8.29 7.06 -13.04
N GLU A 99 9.20 7.92 -12.61
CA GLU A 99 10.64 7.62 -12.57
C GLU A 99 11.01 6.72 -11.38
N TYR A 100 10.41 6.91 -10.20
CA TYR A 100 10.59 5.98 -9.06
C TYR A 100 10.12 4.57 -9.42
N LEU A 101 8.98 4.48 -10.13
CA LEU A 101 8.37 3.22 -10.52
C LEU A 101 9.26 2.36 -11.42
N LYS A 102 10.28 2.93 -12.07
CA LYS A 102 11.26 2.15 -12.85
C LYS A 102 12.11 1.24 -11.95
N GLY A 103 12.25 1.55 -10.66
CA GLY A 103 13.07 0.81 -9.70
C GLY A 103 12.31 -0.21 -8.84
N CYS A 104 11.31 -0.90 -9.39
CA CYS A 104 10.59 -1.97 -8.66
C CYS A 104 9.90 -2.95 -9.61
N ASP A 105 9.50 -4.12 -9.10
CA ASP A 105 8.58 -5.04 -9.76
C ASP A 105 7.15 -4.88 -9.22
N ILE A 106 7.02 -4.59 -7.92
CA ILE A 106 5.78 -4.29 -7.22
C ILE A 106 5.92 -2.92 -6.57
N VAL A 107 4.91 -2.06 -6.69
CA VAL A 107 4.88 -0.78 -5.98
C VAL A 107 3.83 -0.79 -4.89
N SER A 108 4.17 -0.25 -3.72
CA SER A 108 3.23 0.07 -2.66
C SER A 108 3.40 1.50 -2.18
N PHE A 109 2.44 1.95 -1.38
CA PHE A 109 2.57 3.16 -0.60
C PHE A 109 1.72 3.04 0.67
N ASP A 110 1.91 3.97 1.59
CA ASP A 110 1.06 4.12 2.75
C ASP A 110 0.47 5.53 2.88
N ILE A 111 -0.77 5.58 3.37
CA ILE A 111 -1.43 6.78 3.89
C ILE A 111 -2.47 6.28 4.90
N TYR A 112 -2.61 6.98 6.02
CA TYR A 112 -3.45 6.54 7.13
C TYR A 112 -4.48 7.63 7.51
N PRO A 113 -5.58 7.78 6.74
CA PRO A 113 -6.51 8.89 6.89
C PRO A 113 -7.18 9.05 8.25
N VAL A 114 -7.53 7.99 8.96
CA VAL A 114 -8.22 8.06 10.26
C VAL A 114 -7.30 8.63 11.34
N VAL A 115 -6.04 8.21 11.37
CA VAL A 115 -5.06 8.69 12.36
C VAL A 115 -4.29 9.94 11.91
N HIS A 116 -4.59 10.48 10.72
CA HIS A 116 -3.87 11.61 10.14
C HIS A 116 -4.19 12.95 10.85
N ASP A 117 -3.17 13.77 11.13
CA ASP A 117 -3.36 15.06 11.83
C ASP A 117 -3.82 16.21 10.90
N SER A 118 -3.44 16.17 9.62
CA SER A 118 -3.87 17.20 8.66
C SER A 118 -5.37 17.12 8.36
N PRO A 119 -6.15 18.21 8.50
CA PRO A 119 -7.57 18.25 8.12
C PRO A 119 -7.82 18.04 6.62
N GLU A 120 -6.77 18.15 5.79
CA GLU A 120 -6.88 17.83 4.37
C GLU A 120 -7.02 16.33 4.11
N VAL A 121 -6.59 15.48 5.03
CA VAL A 121 -6.57 14.02 4.91
C VAL A 121 -7.40 13.34 6.01
N ALA A 122 -7.46 13.91 7.21
CA ALA A 122 -8.12 13.34 8.38
C ALA A 122 -9.56 12.89 8.07
N GLY A 123 -9.84 11.61 8.29
CA GLY A 123 -11.14 10.97 8.08
C GLY A 123 -11.53 10.72 6.61
N LYS A 124 -10.68 11.05 5.64
CA LYS A 124 -10.96 10.91 4.20
C LYS A 124 -10.37 9.61 3.66
N LEU A 125 -11.06 8.50 3.94
CA LEU A 125 -10.65 7.14 3.59
C LEU A 125 -10.34 6.98 2.08
N GLU A 126 -10.98 7.77 1.23
CA GLU A 126 -10.79 7.76 -0.22
C GLU A 126 -9.35 8.08 -0.66
N PHE A 127 -8.51 8.66 0.21
CA PHE A 127 -7.10 8.88 -0.09
C PHE A 127 -6.32 7.58 -0.32
N VAL A 128 -6.71 6.49 0.33
CA VAL A 128 -6.13 5.16 0.06
C VAL A 128 -6.43 4.76 -1.39
N ALA A 129 -7.69 4.88 -1.82
CA ALA A 129 -8.10 4.57 -3.19
C ALA A 129 -7.41 5.48 -4.22
N ARG A 130 -7.31 6.78 -3.92
CA ARG A 130 -6.66 7.77 -4.78
C ARG A 130 -5.19 7.44 -5.04
N GLY A 131 -4.44 7.02 -4.01
CA GLY A 131 -3.04 6.61 -4.20
C GLY A 131 -2.91 5.37 -5.07
N VAL A 132 -3.80 4.38 -4.89
CA VAL A 132 -3.88 3.20 -5.75
C VAL A 132 -4.15 3.58 -7.21
N GLU A 133 -5.18 4.41 -7.47
CA GLU A 133 -5.51 4.87 -8.83
C GLU A 133 -4.31 5.55 -9.52
N ARG A 134 -3.59 6.39 -8.76
CA ARG A 134 -2.40 7.09 -9.26
C ARG A 134 -1.28 6.13 -9.62
N LEU A 135 -0.96 5.17 -8.75
CA LEU A 135 0.05 4.16 -9.05
C LEU A 135 -0.35 3.30 -10.25
N ALA A 136 -1.61 2.84 -10.30
CA ALA A 136 -2.12 2.08 -11.44
C ALA A 136 -2.03 2.88 -12.76
N GLY A 137 -2.36 4.18 -12.71
CA GLY A 137 -2.24 5.09 -13.84
C GLY A 137 -0.79 5.33 -14.29
N TRP A 138 0.11 5.64 -13.36
CA TRP A 138 1.52 5.90 -13.66
C TRP A 138 2.27 4.65 -14.14
N THR A 139 1.90 3.46 -13.64
CA THR A 139 2.40 2.18 -14.16
C THR A 139 1.74 1.78 -15.48
N ARG A 140 0.68 2.48 -15.92
CA ARG A 140 -0.18 2.10 -17.06
C ARG A 140 -0.73 0.68 -16.92
N GLY A 141 -1.00 0.26 -15.69
CA GLY A 141 -1.44 -1.10 -15.35
C GLY A 141 -0.39 -2.20 -15.56
N GLN A 142 0.89 -1.86 -15.77
CA GLN A 142 1.93 -2.83 -16.09
C GLN A 142 2.59 -3.47 -14.85
N LYS A 143 2.41 -2.87 -13.66
CA LYS A 143 2.99 -3.37 -12.42
C LYS A 143 1.92 -3.60 -11.36
N PRO A 144 2.03 -4.68 -10.57
CA PRO A 144 1.22 -4.87 -9.37
C PRO A 144 1.30 -3.65 -8.43
N VAL A 145 0.14 -3.17 -7.98
CA VAL A 145 0.00 -2.09 -7.00
C VAL A 145 -0.52 -2.66 -5.69
N TRP A 146 0.22 -2.47 -4.62
CA TRP A 146 -0.19 -2.78 -3.26
C TRP A 146 -0.42 -1.49 -2.46
N THR A 147 -1.08 -1.57 -1.31
CA THR A 147 -1.24 -0.42 -0.42
C THR A 147 -1.22 -0.87 1.03
N CYS A 148 -0.66 -0.05 1.90
CA CYS A 148 -0.82 -0.21 3.34
C CYS A 148 -2.21 0.25 3.79
N ILE A 149 -2.72 -0.40 4.82
CA ILE A 149 -4.03 -0.18 5.42
C ILE A 149 -3.83 0.03 6.92
N GLU A 150 -4.31 1.14 7.47
CA GLU A 150 -4.22 1.40 8.92
C GLU A 150 -5.10 0.43 9.70
N CYS A 151 -4.62 -0.02 10.86
CA CYS A 151 -5.38 -0.93 11.72
C CYS A 151 -5.26 -0.61 13.22
N THR A 152 -4.45 0.38 13.57
CA THR A 152 -4.06 0.66 14.96
C THR A 152 -4.04 2.17 15.19
N HIS A 153 -3.65 2.61 16.38
CA HIS A 153 -3.38 4.02 16.64
C HIS A 153 -2.20 4.57 15.83
N ILE A 154 -1.30 3.72 15.34
CA ILE A 154 -0.05 4.09 14.64
C ILE A 154 0.67 5.19 15.45
N GLY A 155 0.55 6.47 15.07
CA GLY A 155 1.15 7.61 15.76
C GLY A 155 0.17 8.48 16.56
N ASN A 156 -1.14 8.25 16.47
CA ASN A 156 -2.18 9.10 17.02
C ASN A 156 -2.86 8.42 18.24
N PRO A 157 -2.65 8.92 19.47
CA PRO A 157 -3.25 8.32 20.66
C PRO A 157 -4.77 8.49 20.74
N ASP A 158 -5.33 9.45 20.01
CA ASP A 158 -6.73 9.87 20.14
C ASP A 158 -7.62 9.32 19.01
N ALA A 159 -7.03 8.73 17.97
CA ALA A 159 -7.73 8.19 16.82
C ALA A 159 -7.28 6.76 16.48
N ARG A 160 -8.20 5.96 15.95
CA ARG A 160 -7.96 4.61 15.44
C ARG A 160 -9.06 4.24 14.45
N ALA A 161 -8.68 3.64 13.33
CA ALA A 161 -9.65 3.10 12.37
C ALA A 161 -10.54 2.03 13.02
N THR A 162 -11.84 2.13 12.80
CA THR A 162 -12.81 1.07 13.14
C THR A 162 -12.73 -0.07 12.12
N PRO A 163 -13.16 -1.29 12.47
CA PRO A 163 -13.28 -2.40 11.53
C PRO A 163 -14.01 -2.04 10.23
N GLN A 164 -15.06 -1.22 10.32
CA GLN A 164 -15.83 -0.79 9.16
C GLN A 164 -15.04 0.19 8.27
N GLN A 165 -14.25 1.10 8.84
CA GLN A 165 -13.39 1.99 8.07
C GLN A 165 -12.27 1.23 7.37
N VAL A 166 -11.61 0.29 8.05
CA VAL A 166 -10.62 -0.62 7.46
C VAL A 166 -11.21 -1.41 6.31
N ARG A 167 -12.43 -1.94 6.49
CA ARG A 167 -13.16 -2.62 5.42
C ARG A 167 -13.40 -1.70 4.22
N SER A 168 -13.80 -0.45 4.45
CA SER A 168 -14.01 0.52 3.37
C SER A 168 -12.71 0.83 2.62
N GLU A 169 -11.62 1.12 3.32
CA GLU A 169 -10.30 1.38 2.71
C GLU A 169 -9.86 0.22 1.81
N VAL A 170 -9.94 -1.01 2.32
CA VAL A 170 -9.57 -2.22 1.59
C VAL A 170 -10.39 -2.40 0.32
N TRP A 171 -11.72 -2.30 0.42
CA TRP A 171 -12.57 -2.52 -0.76
C TRP A 171 -12.43 -1.38 -1.77
N MET A 172 -12.30 -0.13 -1.33
CA MET A 172 -11.99 0.98 -2.22
C MET A 172 -10.65 0.76 -2.94
N ALA A 173 -9.61 0.34 -2.22
CA ALA A 173 -8.31 0.02 -2.81
C ALA A 173 -8.41 -1.09 -3.88
N LEU A 174 -9.06 -2.22 -3.55
CA LEU A 174 -9.25 -3.34 -4.48
C LEU A 174 -10.05 -2.92 -5.73
N ILE A 175 -11.13 -2.15 -5.53
CA ILE A 175 -11.96 -1.61 -6.62
C ILE A 175 -11.15 -0.69 -7.54
N ARG A 176 -10.21 0.07 -6.99
CA ARG A 176 -9.36 1.00 -7.72
C ARG A 176 -8.08 0.39 -8.28
N GLY A 177 -7.90 -0.92 -8.17
CA GLY A 177 -6.86 -1.65 -8.87
C GLY A 177 -5.71 -2.15 -7.99
N ALA A 178 -5.83 -2.09 -6.66
CA ALA A 178 -4.88 -2.75 -5.79
C ALA A 178 -4.99 -4.26 -5.99
N CYS A 179 -3.84 -4.92 -6.13
CA CYS A 179 -3.72 -6.38 -6.25
C CYS A 179 -2.99 -7.00 -5.06
N GLY A 180 -2.73 -6.21 -4.02
CA GLY A 180 -2.21 -6.67 -2.73
C GLY A 180 -2.46 -5.63 -1.65
N LEU A 181 -2.46 -6.10 -0.40
CA LEU A 181 -2.79 -5.31 0.78
C LEU A 181 -1.74 -5.58 1.86
N ILE A 182 -1.32 -4.54 2.56
CA ILE A 182 -0.41 -4.61 3.70
C ILE A 182 -1.17 -4.06 4.91
N TYR A 183 -1.61 -4.92 5.83
CA TYR A 183 -2.20 -4.44 7.07
C TYR A 183 -1.09 -3.92 7.99
N PHE A 184 -1.14 -2.64 8.35
CA PHE A 184 -0.14 -2.03 9.22
C PHE A 184 -0.43 -2.41 10.68
N VAL A 185 0.35 -3.35 11.21
CA VAL A 185 0.10 -3.97 12.52
C VAL A 185 0.73 -3.24 13.70
N HIS A 186 1.67 -2.33 13.44
CA HIS A 186 2.42 -1.65 14.49
C HIS A 186 1.62 -0.51 15.12
N GLN A 187 1.88 -0.25 16.40
CA GLN A 187 1.49 0.96 17.08
C GLN A 187 2.74 1.63 17.67
N PHE A 188 2.86 2.93 17.49
CA PHE A 188 3.93 3.75 18.04
C PHE A 188 3.47 4.52 19.28
N LYS A 189 2.25 5.08 19.26
CA LYS A 189 1.60 5.77 20.39
C LYS A 189 0.23 5.17 20.68
N PRO A 190 -0.28 5.26 21.93
CA PRO A 190 0.34 5.87 23.11
C PRO A 190 1.47 5.04 23.72
N SER A 191 1.59 3.77 23.33
CA SER A 191 2.71 2.90 23.70
C SER A 191 3.14 2.09 22.49
N PHE A 192 4.45 1.86 22.37
CA PHE A 192 4.98 1.06 21.28
C PHE A 192 4.54 -0.40 21.44
N ARG A 193 3.95 -0.95 20.37
CA ARG A 193 3.58 -2.36 20.26
C ARG A 193 3.82 -2.81 18.84
N GLU A 194 4.70 -3.79 18.69
CA GLU A 194 5.08 -4.29 17.38
C GLU A 194 3.93 -5.03 16.67
N ALA A 195 3.03 -5.68 17.41
CA ALA A 195 1.94 -6.47 16.84
C ALA A 195 0.56 -6.06 17.37
N ALA A 196 0.31 -4.75 17.51
CA ALA A 196 -0.88 -4.21 18.16
C ALA A 196 -2.20 -4.70 17.55
N LEU A 197 -2.26 -4.91 16.23
CA LEU A 197 -3.43 -5.49 15.56
C LEU A 197 -3.79 -6.86 16.15
N LEU A 198 -2.79 -7.70 16.43
CA LEU A 198 -3.01 -9.06 16.94
C LEU A 198 -3.49 -9.08 18.39
N ASP A 199 -3.23 -8.01 19.15
CA ASP A 199 -3.72 -7.83 20.52
C ASP A 199 -5.16 -7.32 20.56
N ASP A 200 -5.70 -6.82 19.44
CA ASP A 200 -7.05 -6.30 19.33
C ASP A 200 -7.99 -7.40 18.78
N PRO A 201 -8.83 -8.03 19.63
CA PRO A 201 -9.68 -9.14 19.20
C PRO A 201 -10.75 -8.71 18.17
N GLU A 202 -11.21 -7.47 18.22
CA GLU A 202 -12.23 -6.96 17.29
C GLU A 202 -11.61 -6.73 15.90
N MET A 203 -10.49 -6.01 15.85
CA MET A 203 -9.80 -5.73 14.59
C MET A 203 -9.23 -7.01 13.97
N LEU A 204 -8.64 -7.89 14.79
CA LEU A 204 -8.10 -9.18 14.33
C LEU A 204 -9.20 -10.05 13.69
N ALA A 205 -10.36 -10.17 14.34
CA ALA A 205 -11.49 -10.93 13.79
C ALA A 205 -11.96 -10.31 12.46
N ALA A 206 -12.11 -8.98 12.42
CA ALA A 206 -12.57 -8.27 11.23
C ALA A 206 -11.60 -8.43 10.03
N VAL A 207 -10.30 -8.26 10.25
CA VAL A 207 -9.28 -8.44 9.20
C VAL A 207 -9.19 -9.90 8.76
N THR A 208 -9.39 -10.84 9.68
CA THR A 208 -9.43 -12.29 9.36
C THR A 208 -10.61 -12.60 8.43
N ASP A 209 -11.81 -12.13 8.77
CA ASP A 209 -13.02 -12.33 7.98
C ASP A 209 -12.96 -11.61 6.63
N LEU A 210 -12.44 -10.39 6.61
CA LEU A 210 -12.22 -9.63 5.38
C LEU A 210 -11.25 -10.36 4.44
N ASN A 211 -10.12 -10.85 4.96
CA ASN A 211 -9.14 -11.59 4.15
C ASN A 211 -9.70 -12.91 3.62
N ARG A 212 -10.54 -13.61 4.41
CA ARG A 212 -11.28 -14.79 3.94
C ARG A 212 -12.21 -14.44 2.78
N GLN A 213 -13.00 -13.38 2.91
CA GLN A 213 -13.89 -12.91 1.85
C GLN A 213 -13.11 -12.53 0.58
N ILE A 214 -11.98 -11.84 0.70
CA ILE A 214 -11.14 -11.46 -0.44
C ILE A 214 -10.60 -12.70 -1.16
N ARG A 215 -10.19 -13.73 -0.42
CA ARG A 215 -9.72 -15.01 -1.00
C ARG A 215 -10.83 -15.75 -1.73
N GLU A 216 -12.03 -15.79 -1.16
CA GLU A 216 -13.21 -16.38 -1.81
C GLU A 216 -13.57 -15.65 -3.11
N LEU A 217 -13.40 -14.33 -3.15
CA LEU A 217 -13.68 -13.48 -4.32
C LEU A 217 -12.47 -13.31 -5.26
N ALA A 218 -11.31 -13.87 -4.93
CA ALA A 218 -10.09 -13.71 -5.72
C ALA A 218 -10.23 -14.13 -7.19
N PRO A 219 -10.94 -15.21 -7.56
CA PRO A 219 -11.17 -15.54 -8.98
C PRO A 219 -11.90 -14.42 -9.74
N ALA A 220 -12.87 -13.77 -9.13
CA ALA A 220 -13.60 -12.65 -9.72
C ALA A 220 -12.76 -11.37 -9.72
N LEU A 221 -12.08 -11.04 -8.62
CA LEU A 221 -11.22 -9.86 -8.51
C LEU A 221 -10.08 -9.87 -9.55
N ASN A 222 -9.53 -11.05 -9.86
CA ASN A 222 -8.46 -11.21 -10.83
C ASN A 222 -8.96 -11.44 -12.27
N SER A 223 -10.27 -11.42 -12.51
CA SER A 223 -10.80 -11.50 -13.88
C SER A 223 -10.82 -10.12 -14.56
N PRO A 224 -10.99 -10.04 -15.89
CA PRO A 224 -11.10 -8.76 -16.58
C PRO A 224 -12.25 -7.91 -16.05
N THR A 225 -12.00 -6.60 -15.89
CA THR A 225 -13.03 -5.61 -15.62
C THR A 225 -13.90 -5.42 -16.86
N ILE A 226 -15.22 -5.31 -16.66
CA ILE A 226 -16.16 -4.97 -17.73
C ILE A 226 -16.37 -3.47 -17.75
N GLU A 227 -15.74 -2.80 -18.70
CA GLU A 227 -15.88 -1.35 -18.89
C GLU A 227 -17.27 -0.98 -19.42
N ASN A 228 -17.71 0.26 -19.14
CA ASN A 228 -18.94 0.85 -19.69
C ASN A 228 -20.24 0.09 -19.40
N ARG A 229 -20.30 -0.70 -18.31
CA ARG A 229 -21.50 -1.46 -17.90
C ARG A 229 -22.10 -1.05 -16.57
N LEU A 230 -21.55 0.01 -15.96
CA LEU A 230 -21.98 0.55 -14.69
C LEU A 230 -22.24 2.04 -14.84
N THR A 231 -23.37 2.50 -14.29
CA THR A 231 -23.65 3.92 -14.06
C THR A 231 -23.84 4.12 -12.57
N VAL A 232 -23.04 5.00 -11.97
CA VAL A 232 -23.17 5.36 -10.55
C VAL A 232 -23.95 6.67 -10.45
N GLN A 233 -25.04 6.67 -9.69
CA GLN A 233 -25.81 7.85 -9.35
C GLN A 233 -25.84 8.00 -7.83
N SER A 234 -25.51 9.18 -7.34
CA SER A 234 -25.59 9.52 -5.93
C SER A 234 -26.35 10.84 -5.79
N SER A 235 -27.13 10.98 -4.71
CA SER A 235 -27.70 12.27 -4.31
C SER A 235 -26.65 13.25 -3.81
N ASP A 236 -25.48 12.73 -3.40
CA ASP A 236 -24.25 13.48 -3.13
C ASP A 236 -23.33 13.47 -4.36
N SER A 237 -22.08 13.93 -4.22
CA SER A 237 -21.08 13.81 -5.28
C SER A 237 -20.83 12.34 -5.66
N PRO A 238 -21.05 11.92 -6.92
CA PRO A 238 -20.81 10.55 -7.38
C PRO A 238 -19.33 10.13 -7.27
N ALA A 239 -18.41 11.09 -7.06
CA ALA A 239 -17.00 10.82 -6.80
C ALA A 239 -16.73 10.05 -5.50
N ARG A 240 -17.73 9.88 -4.63
CA ARG A 240 -17.59 9.18 -3.33
C ARG A 240 -17.85 7.68 -3.36
N VAL A 241 -18.38 7.13 -4.46
CA VAL A 241 -18.65 5.69 -4.56
C VAL A 241 -17.58 5.03 -5.42
N ALA A 242 -16.86 4.08 -4.84
CA ALA A 242 -15.97 3.22 -5.59
C ALA A 242 -16.79 2.04 -6.09
N ALA A 243 -16.81 1.79 -7.40
CA ALA A 243 -17.51 0.63 -7.94
C ALA A 243 -16.82 0.03 -9.18
N LEU A 244 -17.07 -1.26 -9.37
CA LEU A 244 -16.34 -2.13 -10.29
C LEU A 244 -17.23 -3.31 -10.70
N VAL A 245 -17.23 -3.66 -11.99
CA VAL A 245 -17.90 -4.87 -12.51
C VAL A 245 -16.88 -5.87 -13.03
N LYS A 246 -16.98 -7.13 -12.56
CA LYS A 246 -16.18 -8.26 -13.04
C LYS A 246 -17.08 -9.33 -13.64
N ARG A 247 -16.55 -10.12 -14.58
CA ARG A 247 -17.18 -11.38 -15.00
C ARG A 247 -16.24 -12.55 -14.70
N CYS A 248 -16.75 -13.57 -14.01
CA CYS A 248 -16.02 -14.81 -13.79
C CYS A 248 -16.95 -15.98 -14.18
N GLY A 249 -16.60 -16.66 -15.27
CA GLY A 249 -17.51 -17.60 -15.92
C GLY A 249 -18.81 -16.93 -16.35
N ASP A 250 -19.94 -17.50 -15.92
CA ASP A 250 -21.28 -16.99 -16.22
C ASP A 250 -21.82 -16.02 -15.16
N THR A 251 -21.06 -15.75 -14.11
CA THR A 251 -21.46 -14.84 -13.04
C THR A 251 -20.88 -13.44 -13.25
N VAL A 252 -21.74 -12.43 -13.11
CA VAL A 252 -21.36 -11.02 -13.05
C VAL A 252 -21.31 -10.59 -11.59
N TYR A 253 -20.20 -9.96 -11.20
CA TYR A 253 -19.98 -9.43 -9.86
C TYR A 253 -19.95 -7.91 -9.91
N LEU A 254 -20.73 -7.28 -9.03
CA LEU A 254 -20.67 -5.84 -8.77
C LEU A 254 -20.04 -5.64 -7.39
N PHE A 255 -18.93 -4.91 -7.37
CA PHE A 255 -18.30 -4.43 -6.14
C PHE A 255 -18.62 -2.94 -6.00
N ALA A 256 -19.08 -2.53 -4.83
CA ALA A 256 -19.38 -1.13 -4.54
C ALA A 256 -19.16 -0.82 -3.06
N VAL A 257 -18.56 0.34 -2.78
CA VAL A 257 -18.36 0.92 -1.43
C VAL A 257 -18.60 2.42 -1.50
#